data_AF-A0A5C4V643-F1
#
_entry.id   AF-A0A5C4V643-F1
#
_cell.length_a   1.000
_cell.length_b   1.000
_cell.length_c   1.000
_cell.angle_alpha   90.00
_cell.angle_beta   90.00
_cell.angle_gamma   90.00
#
_symmetry.space_group_name_H-M   'P 1'
#
loop_
_entity.id
_entity.type
_entity.pdbx_description
1 polymer ?
#
loop_
_entity_poly.entity_id
_entity_poly.type
_entity_poly.pdbx_seq_one_letter_code
_entity_poly.pdbx_strand_id
1 'polypeptide(L)' 'MTKGSADYIRRYYQVPAKRGARIKFRGQAGTIVGFKDAALRVRLDDDPKRIIPCHPTWRIDYLDGKGER' A
#
# COMPACT_ATOMS: atom_id res chain seq x y z
N MET A 1 -11.96 5.06 15.65
CA MET A 1 -11.08 4.80 14.49
C MET A 1 -11.13 3.31 14.17
N THR A 2 -11.65 2.92 13.02
CA THR A 2 -11.70 1.52 12.59
C THR A 2 -10.26 1.05 12.34
N LYS A 3 -9.80 0.04 13.10
CA LYS A 3 -8.51 -0.62 12.84
C LYS A 3 -8.50 -1.11 11.39
N GLY A 4 -7.53 -0.65 10.59
CA GLY A 4 -7.38 -1.04 9.18
C GLY A 4 -7.76 0.00 8.12
N SER A 5 -8.11 1.23 8.51
CA SER A 5 -8.29 2.34 7.56
C SER A 5 -6.96 2.92 7.05
N ALA A 6 -6.98 3.55 5.88
CA ALA A 6 -5.82 4.20 5.27
C ALA A 6 -5.17 5.25 6.22
N ASP A 7 -5.99 6.05 6.90
CA ASP A 7 -5.53 7.07 7.86
C ASP A 7 -4.75 6.45 9.03
N TYR A 8 -5.25 5.34 9.61
CA TYR A 8 -4.54 4.61 10.65
C TYR A 8 -3.17 4.14 10.16
N ILE A 9 -3.09 3.54 8.97
CA ILE A 9 -1.82 3.03 8.43
C ILE A 9 -0.82 4.16 8.19
N ARG A 10 -1.27 5.29 7.61
CA ARG A 10 -0.41 6.45 7.37
C ARG A 10 0.13 7.03 8.67
N ARG A 11 -0.73 7.20 9.69
CA ARG A 11 -0.35 7.78 10.98
C ARG A 11 0.47 6.82 11.85
N TYR A 12 0.16 5.53 11.82
CA TYR A 12 0.83 4.54 12.66
C TYR A 12 2.20 4.14 12.10
N TYR A 13 2.27 3.85 10.79
CA TYR A 13 3.51 3.42 10.14
C TYR A 13 4.33 4.56 9.52
N GLN A 14 3.79 5.80 9.51
CA GLN A 14 4.45 6.98 8.92
C GLN A 14 4.81 6.78 7.45
N VAL A 15 3.91 6.14 6.69
CA VAL A 15 4.08 5.84 5.25
C VAL A 15 3.11 6.65 4.39
N PRO A 16 3.48 7.03 3.16
CA PRO A 16 2.61 7.78 2.23
C PRO A 16 1.57 6.89 1.53
N ALA A 17 1.04 5.87 2.23
CA ALA A 17 0.12 4.91 1.63
C ALA A 17 -1.24 5.54 1.30
N LYS A 18 -1.64 5.50 0.02
CA LYS A 18 -2.98 5.91 -0.44
C LYS A 18 -3.53 4.89 -1.45
N ARG A 19 -4.86 4.78 -1.54
CA ARG A 19 -5.48 3.95 -2.59
C ARG A 19 -5.14 4.55 -3.95
N GLY A 20 -4.78 3.70 -4.91
CA GLY A 20 -4.29 4.10 -6.22
C GLY A 20 -2.79 4.36 -6.28
N ALA A 21 -2.09 4.46 -5.14
CA ALA A 21 -0.64 4.67 -5.17
C ALA A 21 0.10 3.49 -5.81
N ARG A 22 1.09 3.83 -6.60
CA ARG A 22 2.05 2.87 -7.15
C ARG A 22 3.13 2.55 -6.14
N ILE A 23 3.44 1.26 -6.03
CA ILE A 23 4.50 0.75 -5.18
C ILE A 23 5.33 -0.29 -5.93
N LYS A 24 6.53 -0.57 -5.42
CA LYS A 24 7.32 -1.76 -5.76
C LYS A 24 7.35 -2.66 -4.54
N PHE A 25 6.74 -3.83 -4.62
CA PHE A 25 6.80 -4.85 -3.56
C PHE A 25 7.76 -5.96 -3.99
N ARG A 26 8.86 -6.15 -3.25
CA ARG A 26 9.89 -7.16 -3.56
C ARG A 26 10.43 -7.09 -5.01
N GLY A 27 10.52 -5.88 -5.56
CA GLY A 27 10.97 -5.68 -6.93
C GLY A 27 9.86 -5.73 -7.98
N GLN A 28 8.64 -6.13 -7.62
CA GLN A 28 7.50 -6.21 -8.53
C GLN A 28 6.60 -4.97 -8.38
N ALA A 29 6.21 -4.38 -9.50
CA ALA A 29 5.31 -3.23 -9.48
C ALA A 29 3.89 -3.66 -9.07
N GLY A 30 3.19 -2.76 -8.38
CA GLY A 30 1.80 -2.96 -8.01
C GLY A 30 1.11 -1.67 -7.57
N THR A 31 -0.20 -1.77 -7.42
CA THR A 31 -1.07 -0.67 -7.01
C THR A 31 -1.78 -1.01 -5.72
N ILE A 32 -1.80 -0.07 -4.78
CA ILE A 32 -2.60 -0.19 -3.56
C ILE A 32 -4.08 -0.06 -3.92
N VAL A 33 -4.84 -1.14 -3.80
CA VAL A 33 -6.28 -1.18 -4.11
C VAL A 33 -7.15 -1.03 -2.86
N GLY A 34 -6.56 -1.12 -1.66
CA GLY A 34 -7.29 -0.93 -0.41
C GLY A 34 -6.44 -1.21 0.83
N PHE A 35 -7.11 -1.25 1.98
CA PHE A 35 -6.51 -1.43 3.30
C PHE A 35 -7.40 -2.36 4.12
N LYS A 36 -6.81 -3.30 4.85
CA LYS A 36 -7.54 -4.23 5.72
C LYS A 36 -6.59 -4.78 6.79
N ASP A 37 -7.05 -4.91 8.03
CA ASP A 37 -6.30 -5.52 9.14
C ASP A 37 -4.88 -4.92 9.33
N ALA A 38 -4.77 -3.59 9.24
CA ALA A 38 -3.49 -2.84 9.27
C ALA A 38 -2.48 -3.20 8.15
N ALA A 39 -2.92 -3.91 7.11
CA ALA A 39 -2.14 -4.24 5.93
C ALA A 39 -2.64 -3.47 4.68
N LEU A 40 -1.72 -3.28 3.73
CA LEU A 40 -2.05 -2.81 2.39
C LEU A 40 -2.61 -3.96 1.57
N ARG A 41 -3.63 -3.69 0.75
CA ARG A 41 -4.07 -4.61 -0.30
C ARG A 41 -3.48 -4.15 -1.62
N VAL A 42 -2.60 -4.96 -2.18
CA VAL A 42 -1.83 -4.61 -3.39
C VAL A 42 -2.24 -5.56 -4.51
N ARG A 43 -2.56 -4.98 -5.67
CA ARG A 43 -2.68 -5.72 -6.93
C ARG A 43 -1.35 -5.59 -7.66
N LEU A 44 -0.69 -6.71 -7.91
CA LEU A 44 0.56 -6.76 -8.66
C LEU A 44 0.27 -6.65 -10.16
N ASP A 45 1.13 -5.98 -10.92
CA ASP A 45 0.92 -5.80 -12.36
C ASP A 45 1.07 -7.12 -13.15
N ASP A 46 1.98 -7.99 -12.71
CA ASP A 46 2.23 -9.30 -13.35
C ASP A 46 1.08 -10.29 -13.14
N ASP A 47 0.33 -10.15 -12.04
CA ASP A 47 -0.82 -11.02 -11.72
C ASP A 47 -2.02 -10.18 -11.23
N PRO A 48 -2.71 -9.46 -12.13
CA PRO A 48 -3.75 -8.50 -11.77
C PRO A 48 -5.01 -9.14 -11.17
N LYS A 49 -5.17 -10.46 -11.33
CA LYS A 49 -6.28 -11.23 -10.74
C LYS A 49 -6.15 -11.40 -9.24
N ARG A 50 -4.93 -11.32 -8.70
CA ARG A 50 -4.66 -11.54 -7.27
C ARG A 50 -4.40 -10.25 -6.54
N ILE A 51 -4.99 -10.15 -5.35
CA ILE A 51 -4.75 -9.06 -4.41
C ILE A 51 -4.04 -9.67 -3.20
N ILE A 52 -2.83 -9.22 -2.94
CA ILE A 52 -2.02 -9.71 -1.82
C ILE A 52 -2.05 -8.71 -0.66
N PRO A 53 -2.07 -9.19 0.60
CA PRO A 53 -1.81 -8.35 1.76
C PRO A 53 -0.30 -8.10 1.89
N CYS A 54 0.08 -6.84 2.09
CA CYS A 54 1.47 -6.44 2.32
C CYS A 54 1.58 -5.59 3.59
N HIS A 55 2.61 -5.85 4.40
CA HIS A 55 2.89 -5.00 5.56
C HIS A 55 3.40 -3.63 5.08
N PRO A 56 2.90 -2.50 5.61
CA PRO A 56 3.16 -1.18 5.04
C PRO A 56 4.64 -0.77 5.02
N THR A 57 5.47 -1.35 5.90
CA THR A 57 6.90 -1.01 6.01
C THR A 57 7.84 -2.09 5.47
N TRP A 58 7.33 -3.23 4.99
CA TRP A 58 8.18 -4.37 4.67
C TRP A 58 8.38 -4.56 3.18
N ARG A 59 9.60 -4.26 2.70
CA ARG A 59 10.02 -4.44 1.30
C ARG A 59 9.07 -3.74 0.31
N ILE A 60 8.64 -2.53 0.67
CA ILE A 60 7.81 -1.66 -0.16
C ILE A 60 8.60 -0.39 -0.48
N ASP A 61 8.72 -0.10 -1.76
CA ASP A 61 9.11 1.21 -2.25
C ASP A 61 7.85 1.96 -2.67
N TYR A 62 7.54 3.05 -1.98
CA TYR A 62 6.42 3.92 -2.34
C TYR A 62 6.85 4.85 -3.48
N LEU A 63 6.38 4.56 -4.68
CA LEU A 63 6.73 5.32 -5.89
C LEU A 63 5.88 6.60 -6.00
N ASP A 64 4.69 6.57 -5.42
CA ASP A 64 3.76 7.70 -5.34
C ASP A 64 4.08 8.66 -4.18
N GLY A 65 5.30 8.57 -3.63
CA GLY A 65 5.77 9.36 -2.48
C GLY A 65 5.83 10.88 -2.69
N LYS A 66 5.41 11.38 -3.86
CA LYS A 66 5.04 12.79 -3.98
C LYS A 66 3.66 12.96 -3.34
N GLY A 67 3.66 13.25 -2.04
CA GLY A 67 2.55 13.95 -1.42
C GLY A 67 2.24 15.16 -2.29
N GLU A 68 1.14 15.11 -3.04
CA GLU A 68 0.65 16.26 -3.76
C GLU A 68 0.38 17.37 -2.75
N ARG A 69 0.91 18.54 -3.10
CA ARG A 69 0.81 19.84 -2.45
C ARG A 69 -0.63 20.29 -2.26
#